data_AF-A0A9W4JAH0-F1
#
_entry.id   AF-A0A9W4JAH0-F1
#
_cell.length_a   1.000
_cell.length_b   1.000
_cell.length_c   1.000
_cell.angle_alpha   90.00
_cell.angle_beta   90.00
_cell.angle_gamma   90.00
#
_symmetry.space_group_name_H-M   'P 1'
#
loop_
_entity.id
_entity.type
_entity.pdbx_description
1 polymer ?
#
loop_
_entity_poly.entity_id
_entity_poly.type
_entity_poly.pdbx_seq_one_letter_code
_entity_poly.pdbx_strand_id
1 'polypeptide(L)'
;MPLWQIYHPVGTYEDQASKASFAQDITKIYTKVGLPAFYVVVNFIPLPKEDILVGGELQNKPFIRVVITNIAIKMPESDDAYARFTSSVDTVLKPHIADRGYNWEYYVVETDRRLWKINGLVPPPWKSAEERLWVEQNRVIPYGHE
;
A
#
# COMPACT_ATOMS: atom_id res chain seq x y z
N MET A 1 -3.79 -5.57 6.42
CA MET A 1 -2.52 -5.09 5.86
C MET A 1 -2.61 -5.13 4.36
N PRO A 2 -2.41 -3.96 3.75
CA PRO A 2 -1.39 -3.82 2.73
C PRO A 2 -0.18 -3.07 3.28
N LEU A 3 1.01 -3.51 2.88
CA LEU A 3 2.23 -2.72 3.01
C LEU A 3 2.58 -2.15 1.63
N TRP A 4 2.74 -0.83 1.57
CA TRP A 4 3.25 -0.13 0.40
C TRP A 4 4.65 0.39 0.72
N GLN A 5 5.62 0.06 -0.10
CA GLN A 5 6.95 0.63 -0.05
C GLN A 5 7.17 1.43 -1.33
N ILE A 6 7.41 2.72 -1.17
CA ILE A 6 7.57 3.67 -2.26
C ILE A 6 9.03 4.14 -2.24
N TYR A 7 9.85 3.53 -3.07
CA TYR A 7 11.24 3.94 -3.26
C TYR A 7 11.28 5.10 -4.25
N HIS A 8 12.00 6.15 -3.92
CA HIS A 8 12.08 7.34 -4.73
C HIS A 8 13.43 8.05 -4.57
N PRO A 9 13.88 8.84 -5.56
CA PRO A 9 15.04 9.69 -5.37
C PRO A 9 14.83 10.70 -4.24
N VAL A 10 15.89 11.00 -3.49
CA VAL A 10 15.95 12.19 -2.61
C VAL A 10 15.53 13.43 -3.42
N GLY A 11 14.74 14.32 -2.83
CA GLY A 11 14.16 15.48 -3.52
C GLY A 11 12.76 15.26 -4.12
N THR A 12 12.19 14.06 -4.08
CA THR A 12 10.89 13.77 -4.74
C THR A 12 9.68 14.03 -3.83
N TYR A 13 9.67 13.42 -2.63
CA TYR A 13 8.64 13.62 -1.60
C TYR A 13 9.33 14.11 -0.33
N GLU A 14 9.65 15.39 -0.26
CA GLU A 14 10.40 15.95 0.89
C GLU A 14 9.47 16.41 2.01
N ASP A 15 8.30 16.94 1.65
CA ASP A 15 7.35 17.47 2.61
C ASP A 15 6.36 16.40 3.11
N GLN A 16 5.95 16.57 4.37
CA GLN A 16 5.02 15.65 5.03
C GLN A 16 3.62 15.69 4.39
N ALA A 17 3.21 16.82 3.79
CA ALA A 17 1.88 16.96 3.21
C ALA A 17 1.73 16.12 1.92
N SER A 18 2.74 16.11 1.04
CA SER A 18 2.80 15.25 -0.14
C SER A 18 2.71 13.76 0.26
N LYS A 19 3.50 13.33 1.25
CA LYS A 19 3.47 11.95 1.75
C LYS A 19 2.12 11.59 2.35
N ALA A 20 1.56 12.47 3.17
CA ALA A 20 0.28 12.26 3.82
C ALA A 20 -0.86 12.17 2.79
N SER A 21 -0.90 13.06 1.81
CA SER A 21 -1.92 13.02 0.75
C SER A 21 -1.85 11.72 -0.04
N PHE A 22 -0.65 11.29 -0.42
CA PHE A 22 -0.49 10.04 -1.17
C PHE A 22 -0.87 8.82 -0.32
N ALA A 23 -0.43 8.75 0.93
CA ALA A 23 -0.82 7.67 1.84
C ALA A 23 -2.34 7.64 2.10
N GLN A 24 -3.01 8.80 2.19
CA GLN A 24 -4.46 8.88 2.34
C GLN A 24 -5.19 8.33 1.10
N ASP A 25 -4.73 8.64 -0.10
CA ASP A 25 -5.35 8.13 -1.33
C ASP A 25 -5.15 6.62 -1.49
N ILE A 26 -3.97 6.10 -1.14
CA ILE A 26 -3.73 4.65 -1.04
C ILE A 26 -4.69 4.03 -0.04
N THR A 27 -4.85 4.63 1.14
CA THR A 27 -5.73 4.13 2.21
C THR A 27 -7.18 3.98 1.73
N LYS A 28 -7.66 4.90 0.89
CA LYS A 28 -9.01 4.86 0.30
C LYS A 28 -9.24 3.62 -0.57
N ILE A 29 -8.22 3.01 -1.19
CA ILE A 29 -8.39 1.75 -1.96
C ILE A 29 -8.96 0.66 -1.04
N TYR A 30 -8.40 0.56 0.17
CA TYR A 30 -8.67 -0.53 1.09
C TYR A 30 -9.86 -0.27 2.00
N THR A 31 -10.08 0.97 2.42
CA THR A 31 -11.28 1.30 3.20
C THR A 31 -12.56 1.20 2.36
N LYS A 32 -12.49 1.46 1.04
CA LYS A 32 -13.62 1.23 0.11
C LYS A 32 -14.12 -0.22 0.09
N VAL A 33 -13.24 -1.20 0.32
CA VAL A 33 -13.65 -2.60 0.40
C VAL A 33 -14.05 -3.02 1.81
N GLY A 34 -13.86 -2.16 2.82
CA GLY A 34 -14.27 -2.38 4.21
C GLY A 34 -13.13 -2.74 5.16
N LEU A 35 -11.85 -2.61 4.77
CA LEU A 35 -10.73 -2.87 5.67
C LEU A 35 -10.50 -1.70 6.65
N PRO A 36 -10.04 -1.97 7.90
CA PRO A 36 -9.64 -0.92 8.83
C PRO A 36 -8.56 -0.02 8.25
N ALA A 37 -8.68 1.31 8.39
CA ALA A 37 -7.71 2.25 7.81
C ALA A 37 -6.29 2.02 8.36
N PHE A 38 -6.15 1.73 9.66
CA PHE A 38 -4.86 1.45 10.29
C PHE A 38 -4.16 0.18 9.77
N TYR A 39 -4.84 -0.66 8.97
CA TYR A 39 -4.17 -1.76 8.27
C TYR A 39 -3.24 -1.27 7.17
N VAL A 40 -3.43 -0.07 6.65
CA VAL A 40 -2.68 0.43 5.49
C VAL A 40 -1.41 1.11 5.99
N VAL A 41 -0.26 0.51 5.67
CA VAL A 41 1.04 1.07 6.00
C VAL A 41 1.72 1.49 4.70
N VAL A 42 2.16 2.75 4.64
CA VAL A 42 2.86 3.32 3.48
C VAL A 42 4.19 3.88 3.93
N ASN A 43 5.28 3.29 3.45
CA ASN A 43 6.65 3.71 3.73
C ASN A 43 7.21 4.43 2.51
N PHE A 44 7.68 5.67 2.71
CA PHE A 44 8.45 6.43 1.74
C PHE A 44 9.93 6.22 2.00
N ILE A 45 10.64 5.65 1.02
CA ILE A 45 12.04 5.23 1.16
C ILE A 45 12.88 6.06 0.19
N PRO A 46 13.53 7.13 0.67
CA PRO A 46 14.42 7.92 -0.17
C PRO A 46 15.69 7.15 -0.48
N LEU A 47 16.13 7.19 -1.73
CA LEU A 47 17.41 6.67 -2.19
C LEU A 47 18.18 7.79 -2.90
N PRO A 48 19.52 7.80 -2.83
CA PRO A 48 20.36 8.56 -3.76
C PRO A 48 19.94 8.30 -5.22
N LYS A 49 20.08 9.31 -6.08
CA LYS A 49 19.71 9.16 -7.51
C LYS A 49 20.57 8.11 -8.19
N GLU A 50 21.79 7.97 -7.72
CA GLU A 50 22.83 7.06 -8.21
C GLU A 50 22.53 5.59 -7.91
N ASP A 51 21.68 5.33 -6.92
CA ASP A 51 21.27 3.98 -6.50
C ASP A 51 20.03 3.47 -7.25
N ILE A 52 19.42 4.31 -8.10
CA ILE A 52 18.25 3.95 -8.90
C ILE A 52 18.65 3.85 -10.38
N LEU A 53 19.13 2.66 -10.76
CA LEU A 53 19.49 2.32 -12.13
C LEU A 53 18.38 1.50 -12.78
N VAL A 54 17.90 1.93 -13.95
CA VAL A 54 16.92 1.17 -14.75
C VAL A 54 17.60 0.77 -16.05
N GLY A 55 17.67 -0.54 -16.32
CA GLY A 55 18.45 -1.05 -17.44
C GLY A 55 19.96 -0.82 -17.30
N GLY A 56 20.46 -0.63 -16.08
CA GLY A 56 21.88 -0.32 -15.81
C GLY A 56 22.25 1.16 -15.93
N GLU A 57 21.28 2.03 -16.25
CA GLU A 57 21.53 3.44 -16.55
C GLU A 57 20.81 4.37 -15.56
N LEU A 58 21.41 5.55 -15.34
CA LEU A 58 20.75 6.64 -14.61
C LEU A 58 19.55 7.16 -15.40
N GLN A 59 18.54 7.61 -14.67
CA GLN A 59 17.30 8.08 -15.27
C GLN A 59 17.28 9.60 -15.39
N ASN A 60 16.90 10.10 -16.58
CA ASN A 60 16.73 11.54 -16.83
C ASN A 60 15.55 12.15 -16.04
N LYS A 61 14.65 11.29 -15.54
CA LYS A 61 13.48 11.65 -14.74
C LYS A 61 13.52 10.82 -13.45
N PRO A 62 12.94 11.31 -12.33
CA PRO A 62 12.75 10.48 -11.15
C PRO A 62 12.04 9.17 -11.53
N PHE A 63 12.59 8.04 -11.07
CA PHE A 63 11.97 6.73 -11.20
C PHE A 63 11.43 6.30 -9.84
N ILE A 64 10.14 6.01 -9.78
CA ILE A 64 9.44 5.64 -8.55
C ILE A 64 9.15 4.13 -8.59
N ARG A 65 9.76 3.38 -7.67
CA ARG A 65 9.52 1.95 -7.55
C ARG A 65 8.54 1.71 -6.41
N VAL A 66 7.42 1.05 -6.69
CA VAL A 66 6.41 0.72 -5.68
C VAL A 66 6.31 -0.79 -5.49
N VAL A 67 6.39 -1.23 -4.24
CA VAL A 67 6.17 -2.62 -3.85
C VAL A 67 4.92 -2.68 -3.00
N ILE A 68 3.96 -3.52 -3.41
CA ILE A 68 2.67 -3.67 -2.72
C ILE A 68 2.56 -5.10 -2.21
N THR A 69 2.43 -5.26 -0.90
CA THR A 69 2.19 -6.56 -0.26
C THR A 69 0.79 -6.59 0.34
N ASN A 70 -0.12 -7.36 -0.25
CA ASN A 70 -1.46 -7.59 0.26
C ASN A 70 -1.49 -8.84 1.16
N ILE A 71 -2.08 -8.73 2.35
CA ILE A 71 -2.11 -9.85 3.33
C ILE A 71 -3.52 -10.10 3.90
N ALA A 72 -4.32 -9.05 4.09
CA ALA A 72 -5.57 -9.17 4.83
C ALA A 72 -6.61 -10.06 4.13
N ILE A 73 -6.77 -9.88 2.83
CA ILE A 73 -7.70 -10.66 1.99
C ILE A 73 -6.98 -10.97 0.69
N LYS A 74 -7.26 -12.16 0.13
CA LYS A 74 -6.83 -12.51 -1.21
C LYS A 74 -7.85 -12.01 -2.23
N MET A 75 -7.36 -11.48 -3.33
CA MET A 75 -8.19 -11.24 -4.50
C MET A 75 -8.67 -12.58 -5.07
N PRO A 76 -9.86 -12.63 -5.69
CA PRO A 76 -10.24 -13.77 -6.52
C PRO A 76 -9.18 -14.01 -7.59
N GLU A 77 -8.85 -15.28 -7.85
CA GLU A 77 -7.92 -15.66 -8.91
C GLU A 77 -8.58 -15.49 -10.28
N SER A 78 -8.70 -14.24 -10.74
CA SER A 78 -9.23 -13.90 -12.06
C SER A 78 -8.63 -12.62 -12.62
N ASP A 79 -8.42 -12.60 -13.94
CA ASP A 79 -7.88 -11.45 -14.67
C ASP A 79 -8.71 -10.18 -14.42
N ASP A 80 -10.03 -10.33 -14.37
CA ASP A 80 -10.97 -9.27 -14.05
C ASP A 80 -10.75 -8.66 -12.65
N ALA A 81 -10.50 -9.48 -11.63
CA ALA A 81 -10.24 -9.00 -10.28
C ALA A 81 -8.90 -8.28 -10.21
N TYR A 82 -7.87 -8.83 -10.86
CA TYR A 82 -6.54 -8.23 -10.92
C TYR A 82 -6.56 -6.92 -11.69
N ALA A 83 -7.21 -6.85 -12.85
CA ALA A 83 -7.34 -5.65 -13.66
C ALA A 83 -8.07 -4.52 -12.93
N ARG A 84 -9.12 -4.84 -12.16
CA ARG A 84 -9.81 -3.84 -11.31
C ARG A 84 -8.91 -3.31 -10.20
N PHE A 85 -8.12 -4.17 -9.58
CA PHE A 85 -7.19 -3.75 -8.53
C PHE A 85 -6.06 -2.87 -9.10
N THR A 86 -5.41 -3.31 -10.18
CA THR A 86 -4.34 -2.53 -10.84
C THR A 86 -4.87 -1.20 -11.36
N SER A 87 -6.08 -1.14 -11.93
CA SER A 87 -6.73 0.13 -12.32
C SER A 87 -6.95 1.07 -11.12
N SER A 88 -7.26 0.52 -9.94
CA SER A 88 -7.41 1.31 -8.71
C SER A 88 -6.07 1.84 -8.21
N VAL A 89 -5.01 1.04 -8.33
CA VAL A 89 -3.62 1.46 -8.07
C VAL A 89 -3.23 2.58 -9.03
N ASP A 90 -3.40 2.39 -10.34
CA ASP A 90 -3.08 3.39 -11.37
C ASP A 90 -3.78 4.72 -11.13
N THR A 91 -5.07 4.66 -10.75
CA THR A 91 -5.86 5.86 -10.41
C THR A 91 -5.25 6.63 -9.25
N VAL A 92 -4.75 5.94 -8.22
CA VAL A 92 -4.09 6.56 -7.07
C VAL A 92 -2.68 7.06 -7.43
N LEU A 93 -1.91 6.29 -8.20
CA LEU A 93 -0.56 6.68 -8.59
C LEU A 93 -0.56 7.91 -9.51
N LYS A 94 -1.58 8.07 -10.35
CA LYS A 94 -1.63 9.10 -11.40
C LYS A 94 -1.34 10.53 -10.87
N PRO A 95 -2.07 11.09 -9.90
CA PRO A 95 -1.80 12.45 -9.41
C PRO A 95 -0.48 12.59 -8.63
N HIS A 96 0.02 11.49 -8.05
CA HIS A 96 1.22 11.51 -7.20
C HIS A 96 2.52 11.24 -7.96
N ILE A 97 2.43 10.60 -9.13
CA ILE A 97 3.58 10.13 -9.92
C ILE A 97 3.45 10.56 -11.38
N ALA A 98 2.44 10.03 -12.09
CA ALA A 98 2.37 10.16 -13.55
C ALA A 98 2.17 11.62 -13.99
N ASP A 99 1.29 12.35 -13.30
CA ASP A 99 1.02 13.76 -13.59
C ASP A 99 2.19 14.69 -13.23
N ARG A 100 3.14 14.19 -12.42
CA ARG A 100 4.42 14.86 -12.15
C ARG A 100 5.50 14.54 -13.19
N GLY A 101 5.19 13.72 -14.19
CA GLY A 101 6.09 13.37 -15.29
C GLY A 101 7.19 12.37 -14.91
N TYR A 102 7.05 11.66 -13.79
CA TYR A 102 8.00 10.64 -13.35
C TYR A 102 7.83 9.33 -14.12
N ASN A 103 8.88 8.50 -14.13
CA ASN A 103 8.76 7.10 -14.55
C ASN A 103 8.40 6.25 -13.32
N TRP A 104 7.68 5.15 -13.49
CA TRP A 104 7.33 4.28 -12.36
C TRP A 104 7.09 2.85 -12.75
N GLU A 105 7.20 1.98 -11.75
CA GLU A 105 6.85 0.57 -11.85
C GLU A 105 6.30 0.10 -10.51
N TYR A 106 5.26 -0.72 -10.53
CA TYR A 106 4.78 -1.43 -9.34
C TYR A 106 4.60 -2.91 -9.59
N TYR A 107 4.66 -3.69 -8.51
CA TYR A 107 4.11 -5.05 -8.50
C TYR A 107 3.35 -5.27 -7.20
N VAL A 108 2.49 -6.29 -7.25
CA VAL A 108 1.67 -6.71 -6.13
C VAL A 108 2.03 -8.15 -5.81
N VAL A 109 2.25 -8.44 -4.53
CA VAL A 109 2.40 -9.80 -4.02
C VAL A 109 1.37 -10.05 -2.93
N GLU A 110 0.78 -11.24 -2.94
CA GLU A 110 -0.11 -11.70 -1.87
C GLU A 110 0.63 -12.70 -0.98
N THR A 111 0.57 -12.51 0.35
CA THR A 111 1.25 -13.38 1.33
C THR A 111 0.27 -14.14 2.23
N ASP A 112 0.74 -15.15 2.95
CA ASP A 112 -0.11 -15.95 3.85
C ASP A 112 -0.56 -15.15 5.08
N ARG A 113 -1.89 -14.94 5.20
CA ARG A 113 -2.52 -14.25 6.32
C ARG A 113 -2.20 -14.87 7.68
N ARG A 114 -1.98 -16.19 7.76
CA ARG A 114 -1.74 -16.91 9.03
C ARG A 114 -0.39 -16.52 9.67
N LEU A 115 0.51 -15.93 8.89
CA LEU A 115 1.82 -15.46 9.33
C LEU A 115 1.82 -13.95 9.62
N TRP A 116 0.65 -13.32 9.71
CA TRP A 116 0.51 -11.88 9.97
C TRP A 116 -0.12 -11.62 11.34
N LYS A 117 0.51 -10.73 12.10
CA LYS A 117 0.03 -10.20 13.38
C LYS A 117 0.17 -8.68 13.44
N ILE A 118 -0.68 -8.02 14.23
CA ILE A 118 -0.56 -6.61 14.58
C ILE A 118 -0.54 -6.51 16.11
N ASN A 119 0.47 -5.88 16.69
CA ASN A 119 0.67 -5.82 18.15
C ASN A 119 0.57 -7.20 18.83
N GLY A 120 1.12 -8.24 18.18
CA GLY A 120 1.09 -9.62 18.68
C GLY A 120 -0.23 -10.38 18.50
N LEU A 121 -1.29 -9.70 18.05
CA LEU A 121 -2.62 -10.28 17.83
C LEU A 121 -2.81 -10.70 16.37
N VAL A 122 -3.44 -11.85 16.19
CA VAL A 122 -3.97 -12.25 14.88
C VAL A 122 -5.10 -11.27 14.52
N PRO A 123 -5.16 -10.74 13.30
CA PRO A 123 -6.27 -9.85 12.92
C PRO A 123 -7.58 -10.63 12.73
N PRO A 124 -8.76 -10.04 13.02
CA PRO A 124 -10.03 -10.75 12.94
C PRO A 124 -10.40 -11.20 11.53
N PRO A 125 -11.14 -12.33 11.39
CA PRO A 125 -11.55 -12.82 10.08
C PRO A 125 -12.29 -11.76 9.27
N TRP A 126 -12.17 -11.85 7.94
CA TRP A 126 -12.81 -10.92 7.02
C TRP A 126 -14.33 -10.88 7.22
N LYS A 127 -14.88 -9.68 7.41
CA LYS A 127 -16.30 -9.37 7.69
C LYS A 127 -16.85 -9.94 9.01
N SER A 128 -15.98 -10.31 9.95
CA SER A 128 -16.38 -10.69 11.32
C SER A 128 -16.91 -9.49 12.12
N ALA A 129 -17.55 -9.75 13.27
CA ALA A 129 -18.01 -8.70 14.17
C ALA A 129 -16.85 -7.93 14.79
N GLU A 130 -15.77 -8.64 15.08
CA GLU A 130 -14.54 -8.11 15.65
C GLU A 130 -13.78 -7.24 14.64
N GLU A 131 -13.78 -7.61 13.35
CA GLU A 131 -13.22 -6.75 12.31
C GLU A 131 -14.02 -5.46 12.14
N ARG A 132 -15.36 -5.53 12.19
CA ARG A 132 -16.21 -4.32 12.17
C ARG A 132 -15.86 -3.38 13.33
N LEU A 133 -15.65 -3.93 14.53
CA LEU A 133 -15.21 -3.14 15.68
C LEU A 133 -13.83 -2.50 15.43
N TRP A 134 -12.89 -3.22 14.82
CA TRP A 134 -11.58 -2.68 14.45
C TRP A 134 -11.68 -1.58 13.37
N VAL A 135 -12.61 -1.69 12.42
CA VAL A 135 -12.90 -0.63 11.44
C VAL A 135 -13.43 0.61 12.14
N GLU A 136 -14.47 0.46 12.96
CA GLU A 136 -15.14 1.57 13.66
C GLU A 136 -14.20 2.32 14.61
N GLN A 137 -13.39 1.58 15.36
CA GLN A 137 -12.48 2.15 16.36
C GLN A 137 -11.11 2.52 15.79
N ASN A 138 -10.84 2.13 14.55
CA ASN A 138 -9.58 2.32 13.84
C ASN A 138 -8.32 2.00 14.68
N ARG A 139 -8.38 0.92 15.45
CA ARG A 139 -7.28 0.46 16.32
C ARG A 139 -7.37 -1.03 16.57
N VAL A 140 -6.25 -1.62 16.99
CA VAL A 140 -6.20 -2.99 17.47
C VAL A 140 -6.97 -3.11 18.78
N ILE A 141 -7.95 -4.02 18.83
CA ILE A 141 -8.72 -4.36 20.02
C ILE A 141 -8.57 -5.86 20.26
N PRO A 142 -8.03 -6.30 21.42
CA PRO A 142 -7.98 -7.72 21.76
C PRO A 142 -9.36 -8.38 21.66
N TYR A 143 -9.41 -9.58 21.07
CA TYR A 143 -10.62 -10.38 20.91
C TYR A 143 -10.25 -11.88 20.93
N GLY A 144 -11.21 -12.75 21.27
CA GLY A 144 -10.97 -14.16 21.58
C GLY A 144 -10.91 -14.40 23.09
N HIS A 145 -11.48 -15.54 23.53
CA HIS A 145 -11.65 -15.88 24.95
C HIS A 145 -10.31 -16.05 25.68
N GLU A 146 -10.27 -15.64 26.96
CA GLU A 146 -9.41 -16.26 27.99
C GLU A 146 -9.65 -17.77 28.07
#